data_AF-C5DYF7-F1
#
_entry.id   AF-C5DYF7-F1
#
_cell.length_a   1.000
_cell.length_b   1.000
_cell.length_c   1.000
_cell.angle_alpha   90.00
_cell.angle_beta   90.00
_cell.angle_gamma   90.00
#
_symmetry.space_group_name_H-M   'P 1'
#
loop_
_entity.id
_entity.type
_entity.pdbx_description
1 polymer ?
#
loop_
_entity_poly.entity_id
_entity_poly.type
_entity_poly.pdbx_seq_one_letter_code
_entity_poly.pdbx_strand_id
1 'polypeptide(L)'
;MSSPIEQPLVKAGNQAVHINRPHGLDFHITKRGSDWLWTVTAIFGLLAVVYVLLFFVTQVRNGSGLSRYSLAAPFLIAFFEFFAYFTYASNLGWTGTNAEFHHISVSKPVTGESPGIRQVFYCKYIAWFLSWPIVLFLQDLAALSTIKRDALGSASVLDLIHSLLVQIFGHYFWVIALLVGALIPSTYRWGYWTIGAFTMLVTEGLVLQRQVQALRTRGIYLILLMFMCLIVWCYFIAWAVSEGGNKIQPDSEAVFYGILDLVVFAIYPSILVWIITVRGEWPEFSLRGGTSGAYAGDAPLPLGGKGAAARSDSAVHNPEITTHRASTSDELHYEKTDGPNSIRDSGETQVPRNSIAARTEPETEDESA
;
A
#
# COMPACT_ATOMS: atom_id res chain seq x y z
N MET A 1 41.53 46.49 -16.83
CA MET A 1 40.74 45.87 -15.74
C MET A 1 39.37 45.55 -16.31
N SER A 2 39.20 44.36 -16.88
CA SER A 2 37.92 43.85 -17.38
C SER A 2 37.22 43.09 -16.25
N SER A 3 35.97 43.46 -15.93
CA SER A 3 35.20 42.78 -14.89
C SER A 3 34.95 41.31 -15.28
N PRO A 4 34.79 40.40 -14.30
CA PRO A 4 34.34 39.05 -14.59
C PRO A 4 32.92 39.13 -15.16
N ILE A 5 32.70 38.52 -16.32
CA ILE A 5 31.38 38.27 -16.86
C ILE A 5 30.68 37.33 -15.88
N GLU A 6 29.65 37.82 -15.18
CA GLU A 6 28.73 36.95 -14.46
C GLU A 6 28.17 35.95 -15.48
N GLN A 7 28.55 34.68 -15.34
CA GLN A 7 27.91 33.62 -16.10
C GLN A 7 26.43 33.64 -15.69
N PRO A 8 25.48 33.82 -16.63
CA PRO A 8 24.08 33.75 -16.30
C PRO A 8 23.85 32.38 -15.67
N LEU A 9 23.28 32.35 -14.46
CA LEU A 9 22.89 31.14 -13.77
C LEU A 9 22.11 30.28 -14.77
N VAL A 10 22.75 29.25 -15.32
CA VAL A 10 22.11 28.35 -16.27
C VAL A 10 20.93 27.78 -15.51
N LYS A 11 19.71 28.14 -15.92
CA LYS A 11 18.49 27.50 -15.40
C LYS A 11 18.68 26.01 -15.68
N ALA A 12 19.02 25.24 -14.66
CA ALA A 12 19.11 23.80 -14.75
C ALA A 12 17.68 23.30 -15.03
N GLY A 13 17.36 23.16 -16.31
CA GLY A 13 16.09 22.60 -16.74
C GLY A 13 16.06 21.12 -16.37
N ASN A 14 14.87 20.58 -16.12
CA ASN A 14 14.70 19.15 -15.91
C ASN A 14 15.24 18.35 -17.11
N GLN A 15 16.25 17.51 -16.85
CA GLN A 15 16.87 16.62 -17.82
C GLN A 15 16.54 15.15 -17.57
N ALA A 16 15.63 14.83 -16.63
CA ALA A 16 15.35 13.47 -16.19
C ALA A 16 15.05 12.51 -17.35
N VAL A 17 14.12 12.87 -18.24
CA VAL A 17 13.74 12.03 -19.40
C VAL A 17 14.85 11.95 -20.45
N HIS A 18 15.78 12.91 -20.49
CA HIS A 18 16.94 12.89 -21.39
C HIS A 18 18.09 12.02 -20.87
N ILE A 19 18.29 12.00 -19.55
CA ILE A 19 19.28 11.18 -18.85
C ILE A 19 18.78 9.74 -18.77
N ASN A 20 17.57 9.53 -18.25
CA ASN A 20 16.90 8.25 -18.13
C ASN A 20 15.90 8.09 -19.28
N ARG A 21 16.41 7.80 -20.47
CA ARG A 21 15.57 7.74 -21.68
C ARG A 21 14.60 6.55 -21.62
N PRO A 22 13.31 6.76 -21.95
CA PRO A 22 12.40 5.65 -22.19
C PRO A 22 12.89 4.87 -23.42
N HIS A 23 12.89 3.54 -23.33
CA HIS A 23 13.40 2.66 -24.37
C HIS A 23 12.41 1.51 -24.59
N GLY A 24 12.20 1.12 -25.84
CA GLY A 24 11.22 0.07 -26.19
C GLY A 24 9.77 0.43 -25.86
N LEU A 25 9.43 1.72 -25.87
CA LEU A 25 8.10 2.24 -25.55
C LEU A 25 7.62 3.18 -26.66
N ASP A 26 6.32 3.12 -26.98
CA ASP A 26 5.67 4.08 -27.88
C ASP A 26 4.99 5.20 -27.11
N PHE A 27 4.29 4.85 -26.01
CA PHE A 27 3.64 5.80 -25.13
C PHE A 27 4.46 5.95 -23.85
N HIS A 28 5.13 7.07 -23.68
CA HIS A 28 5.96 7.37 -22.50
C HIS A 28 5.76 8.82 -22.05
N ILE A 29 6.18 9.12 -20.82
CA ILE A 29 6.13 10.50 -20.33
C ILE A 29 7.09 11.41 -21.10
N THR A 30 6.72 12.68 -21.22
CA THR A 30 7.58 13.73 -21.77
C THR A 30 8.26 14.51 -20.65
N LYS A 31 9.14 15.44 -21.04
CA LYS A 31 9.73 16.40 -20.10
C LYS A 31 8.64 17.14 -19.30
N ARG A 32 7.48 17.45 -19.88
CA ARG A 32 6.40 18.17 -19.20
C ARG A 32 5.72 17.31 -18.13
N GLY A 33 5.45 16.03 -18.44
CA GLY A 33 4.96 15.08 -17.43
C GLY A 33 5.94 14.93 -16.27
N SER A 34 7.24 14.82 -16.58
CA SER A 34 8.30 14.79 -15.56
C SER A 34 8.39 16.09 -14.74
N ASP A 35 8.23 17.28 -15.35
CA ASP A 35 8.20 18.57 -14.63
C ASP A 35 7.05 18.62 -13.60
N TRP A 36 5.86 18.11 -13.97
CA TRP A 36 4.74 17.98 -13.05
C TRP A 36 5.06 17.01 -11.91
N LEU A 37 5.59 15.83 -12.22
CA LEU A 37 5.95 14.84 -11.21
C LEU A 37 6.98 15.39 -10.22
N TRP A 38 7.98 16.15 -10.68
CA TRP A 38 8.94 16.85 -9.80
C TRP A 38 8.27 17.87 -8.88
N THR A 39 7.19 18.52 -9.34
CA THR A 39 6.40 19.42 -8.50
C THR A 39 5.75 18.65 -7.35
N VAL A 40 5.15 17.50 -7.66
CA VAL A 40 4.54 16.62 -6.64
C VAL A 40 5.60 16.06 -5.69
N THR A 41 6.77 15.66 -6.21
CA THR A 41 7.94 15.27 -5.39
C THR A 41 8.32 16.37 -4.42
N ALA A 42 8.43 17.62 -4.87
CA ALA A 42 8.81 18.74 -4.02
C ALA A 42 7.77 19.01 -2.92
N ILE A 43 6.47 18.86 -3.22
CA ILE A 43 5.41 19.02 -2.22
C ILE A 43 5.54 17.95 -1.13
N PHE A 44 5.65 16.67 -1.49
CA PHE A 44 5.82 15.60 -0.51
C PHE A 44 7.13 15.73 0.28
N GLY A 45 8.22 16.12 -0.38
CA GLY A 45 9.50 16.39 0.28
C GLY A 45 9.39 17.53 1.30
N LEU A 46 8.72 18.63 0.96
CA LEU A 46 8.45 19.74 1.88
C LEU A 46 7.59 19.28 3.06
N LEU A 47 6.52 18.54 2.81
CA LEU A 47 5.65 18.01 3.86
C LEU A 47 6.42 17.08 4.81
N ALA A 48 7.25 16.18 4.28
CA ALA A 48 8.10 15.31 5.10
C ALA A 48 9.01 16.13 6.03
N VAL A 49 9.65 17.19 5.52
CA VAL A 49 10.45 18.12 6.35
C VAL A 49 9.60 18.80 7.41
N VAL A 50 8.43 19.34 7.04
CA VAL A 50 7.51 20.01 7.98
C VAL A 50 7.08 19.06 9.09
N TYR A 51 6.69 17.83 8.79
CA TYR A 51 6.25 16.87 9.80
C TYR A 51 7.38 16.45 10.74
N VAL A 52 8.60 16.28 10.24
CA VAL A 52 9.78 16.02 11.09
C VAL A 52 10.06 17.19 12.03
N LEU A 53 10.01 18.42 11.53
CA LEU A 53 10.20 19.61 12.35
C LEU A 53 9.11 19.73 13.43
N LEU A 54 7.85 19.53 13.06
CA LEU A 54 6.72 19.52 14.01
C LEU A 54 6.87 18.41 15.06
N PHE A 55 7.37 17.23 14.66
CA PHE A 55 7.65 16.13 15.58
C PHE A 55 8.70 16.52 16.62
N PHE A 56 9.83 17.11 16.20
CA PHE A 56 10.87 17.57 17.13
C PHE A 56 10.38 18.71 18.04
N VAL A 57 9.64 19.68 17.50
CA VAL A 57 9.04 20.77 18.31
C VAL A 57 8.10 20.20 19.37
N THR A 58 7.27 19.23 18.99
CA THR A 58 6.34 18.55 19.91
C THR A 58 7.09 17.77 20.98
N GLN A 59 8.19 17.09 20.61
CA GLN A 59 9.04 16.37 21.55
C GLN A 59 9.71 17.31 22.58
N VAL A 60 10.29 18.43 22.13
CA VAL A 60 10.94 19.42 23.01
C VAL A 60 9.95 20.08 23.94
N ARG A 61 8.72 20.32 23.48
CA ARG A 61 7.63 20.91 24.28
C ARG A 61 6.92 19.92 25.21
N ASN A 62 7.43 18.69 25.36
CA ASN A 62 6.78 17.62 26.13
C ASN A 62 5.31 17.39 25.71
N GLY A 63 5.04 17.45 24.40
CA GLY A 63 3.72 17.21 23.85
C GLY A 63 3.18 15.82 24.19
N SER A 64 1.86 15.68 24.23
CA SER A 64 1.20 14.41 24.55
C SER A 64 1.67 13.30 23.61
N GLY A 65 1.70 12.05 24.07
CA GLY A 65 2.05 10.93 23.18
C GLY A 65 1.19 10.90 21.90
N LEU A 66 -0.09 11.29 21.98
CA LEU A 66 -1.05 11.31 20.87
C LEU A 66 -0.58 12.23 19.75
N SER A 67 -0.11 13.44 20.11
CA SER A 67 0.43 14.39 19.15
C SER A 67 1.68 13.88 18.43
N ARG A 68 2.48 13.03 19.08
CA ARG A 68 3.67 12.42 18.48
C ARG A 68 3.32 11.27 17.54
N TYR A 69 2.40 10.40 17.96
CA TYR A 69 1.93 9.30 17.12
C TYR A 69 1.15 9.80 15.90
N SER A 70 0.35 10.86 16.05
CA SER A 70 -0.38 11.44 14.93
C SER A 70 0.53 12.09 13.90
N LEU A 71 1.68 12.66 14.29
CA LEU A 71 2.67 13.26 13.37
C LEU A 71 3.55 12.22 12.65
N ALA A 72 3.77 11.04 13.24
CA ALA A 72 4.56 9.99 12.60
C ALA A 72 3.87 9.43 11.34
N ALA A 73 2.54 9.29 11.37
CA ALA A 73 1.76 8.77 10.26
C ALA A 73 1.88 9.60 8.96
N PRO A 74 1.55 10.92 8.93
CA PRO A 74 1.68 11.72 7.71
C PRO A 74 3.14 11.94 7.31
N PHE A 75 4.10 11.88 8.25
CA PHE A 75 5.52 11.87 7.89
C PHE A 75 5.87 10.65 7.04
N LEU A 76 5.50 9.45 7.50
CA LEU A 76 5.79 8.21 6.77
C LEU A 76 5.10 8.20 5.40
N ILE A 77 3.83 8.62 5.33
CA ILE A 77 3.12 8.77 4.06
C ILE A 77 3.87 9.74 3.14
N ALA A 78 4.18 10.95 3.60
CA ALA A 78 4.89 11.95 2.80
C ALA A 78 6.29 11.46 2.37
N PHE A 79 6.97 10.67 3.20
CA PHE A 79 8.27 10.11 2.87
C PHE A 79 8.19 9.01 1.79
N PHE A 80 7.22 8.10 1.88
CA PHE A 80 7.01 7.07 0.86
C PHE A 80 6.58 7.68 -0.47
N GLU A 81 5.66 8.63 -0.45
CA GLU A 81 5.25 9.35 -1.66
C GLU A 81 6.40 10.19 -2.23
N PHE A 82 7.19 10.88 -1.41
CA PHE A 82 8.39 11.58 -1.87
C PHE A 82 9.34 10.63 -2.61
N PHE A 83 9.63 9.47 -2.04
CA PHE A 83 10.52 8.50 -2.66
C PHE A 83 9.98 7.93 -3.97
N ALA A 84 8.69 7.61 -4.01
CA ALA A 84 8.02 7.08 -5.20
C ALA A 84 7.92 8.14 -6.31
N TYR A 85 7.51 9.36 -5.98
CA TYR A 85 7.45 10.46 -6.94
C TYR A 85 8.84 10.89 -7.41
N PHE A 86 9.87 10.82 -6.58
CA PHE A 86 11.25 11.03 -7.05
C PHE A 86 11.64 10.01 -8.12
N THR A 87 11.30 8.74 -7.89
CA THR A 87 11.53 7.64 -8.84
C THR A 87 10.74 7.87 -10.14
N TYR A 88 9.45 8.21 -10.01
CA TYR A 88 8.55 8.47 -11.12
C TYR A 88 9.00 9.70 -11.94
N ALA A 89 9.26 10.83 -11.29
CA ALA A 89 9.72 12.07 -11.92
C ALA A 89 11.06 11.88 -12.64
N SER A 90 11.93 11.02 -12.12
CA SER A 90 13.20 10.63 -12.73
C SER A 90 13.04 9.70 -13.94
N ASN A 91 11.82 9.36 -14.35
CA ASN A 91 11.50 8.38 -15.40
C ASN A 91 12.07 6.98 -15.10
N LEU A 92 12.00 6.56 -13.84
CA LEU A 92 12.40 5.24 -13.35
C LEU A 92 11.20 4.49 -12.76
N GLY A 93 11.38 3.22 -12.41
CA GLY A 93 10.33 2.43 -11.74
C GLY A 93 9.12 2.15 -12.64
N TRP A 94 9.36 1.90 -13.93
CA TRP A 94 8.35 1.58 -14.93
C TRP A 94 8.66 0.27 -15.65
N THR A 95 7.64 -0.28 -16.30
CA THR A 95 7.74 -1.39 -17.26
C THR A 95 6.89 -1.10 -18.49
N GLY A 96 7.17 -1.78 -19.59
CA GLY A 96 6.37 -1.69 -20.82
C GLY A 96 5.25 -2.72 -20.81
N THR A 97 4.05 -2.32 -21.19
CA THR A 97 2.93 -3.26 -21.41
C THR A 97 2.21 -2.88 -22.70
N ASN A 98 1.92 -3.86 -23.55
CA ASN A 98 1.19 -3.62 -24.79
C ASN A 98 -0.21 -3.06 -24.47
N ALA A 99 -0.59 -1.98 -25.13
CA ALA A 99 -1.88 -1.35 -24.95
C ALA A 99 -2.97 -2.19 -25.60
N GLU A 100 -4.09 -2.43 -24.91
CA GLU A 100 -5.20 -3.20 -25.49
C GLU A 100 -5.94 -2.40 -26.58
N PHE A 101 -6.14 -1.10 -26.35
CA PHE A 101 -6.97 -0.26 -27.21
C PHE A 101 -6.15 0.80 -27.97
N HIS A 102 -6.54 1.00 -29.24
CA HIS A 102 -5.94 1.96 -30.16
C HIS A 102 -6.60 3.35 -30.06
N HIS A 103 -6.66 3.94 -28.85
CA HIS A 103 -7.20 5.29 -28.68
C HIS A 103 -6.14 6.40 -28.77
N ILE A 104 -4.87 6.06 -28.61
CA ILE A 104 -3.73 6.98 -28.72
C ILE A 104 -2.85 6.49 -29.85
N SER A 105 -2.37 7.42 -30.68
CA SER A 105 -1.37 7.16 -31.70
C SER A 105 -0.17 8.10 -31.53
N VAL A 106 1.00 7.61 -31.90
CA VAL A 106 2.24 8.41 -31.95
C VAL A 106 2.72 8.51 -33.38
N SER A 107 3.33 9.65 -33.74
CA SER A 107 3.77 9.92 -35.10
C SER A 107 4.94 9.04 -35.55
N LYS A 108 5.73 8.53 -34.61
CA LYS A 108 6.90 7.67 -34.84
C LYS A 108 6.93 6.52 -33.82
N PRO A 109 6.14 5.45 -34.03
CA PRO A 109 6.24 4.27 -33.18
C PRO A 109 7.63 3.65 -33.32
N VAL A 110 8.17 3.18 -32.19
CA VAL A 110 9.53 2.62 -32.09
C VAL A 110 9.49 1.09 -32.04
N THR A 111 8.40 0.51 -31.52
CA THR A 111 8.31 -0.93 -31.25
C THR A 111 7.76 -1.72 -32.45
N GLY A 112 7.06 -1.07 -33.37
CA GLY A 112 6.35 -1.73 -34.47
C GLY A 112 5.08 -2.47 -34.04
N GLU A 113 4.72 -2.42 -32.74
CA GLU A 113 3.51 -3.00 -32.20
C GLU A 113 2.27 -2.15 -32.49
N SER A 114 1.13 -2.79 -32.66
CA SER A 114 -0.18 -2.12 -32.75
C SER A 114 -1.11 -2.74 -31.72
N PRO A 115 -1.68 -1.98 -30.77
CA PRO A 115 -1.70 -0.51 -30.66
C PRO A 115 -0.42 0.21 -30.21
N GLY A 116 0.57 -0.51 -29.68
CA GLY A 116 1.85 0.05 -29.20
C GLY A 116 2.11 -0.28 -27.73
N ILE A 117 3.36 -0.09 -27.28
CA ILE A 117 3.78 -0.38 -25.90
C ILE A 117 3.66 0.88 -25.03
N ARG A 118 2.86 0.77 -23.97
CA ARG A 118 2.64 1.83 -22.97
C ARG A 118 3.61 1.69 -21.79
N GLN A 119 4.12 2.82 -21.34
CA GLN A 119 4.86 2.94 -20.09
C GLN A 119 3.92 2.86 -18.89
N VAL A 120 4.09 1.81 -18.08
CA VAL A 120 3.34 1.59 -16.84
C VAL A 120 4.30 1.79 -15.67
N PHE A 121 4.07 2.86 -14.90
CA PHE A 121 4.84 3.12 -13.68
C PHE A 121 4.31 2.24 -12.56
N TYR A 122 5.05 1.20 -12.19
CA TYR A 122 4.69 0.31 -11.09
C TYR A 122 5.06 0.91 -9.72
N CYS A 123 6.01 1.86 -9.68
CA CYS A 123 6.46 2.50 -8.45
C CYS A 123 5.31 3.20 -7.67
N LYS A 124 4.31 3.77 -8.36
CA LYS A 124 3.14 4.38 -7.70
C LYS A 124 2.33 3.37 -6.89
N TYR A 125 2.14 2.16 -7.41
CA TYR A 125 1.44 1.09 -6.69
C TYR A 125 2.20 0.63 -5.45
N ILE A 126 3.54 0.64 -5.48
CA ILE A 126 4.37 0.35 -4.31
C ILE A 126 4.16 1.44 -3.24
N ALA A 127 4.13 2.71 -3.63
CA ALA A 127 3.84 3.82 -2.73
C ALA A 127 2.46 3.65 -2.09
N TRP A 128 1.42 3.42 -2.90
CA TRP A 128 0.06 3.19 -2.42
C TRP A 128 0.00 2.01 -1.45
N PHE A 129 0.67 0.91 -1.75
CA PHE A 129 0.74 -0.26 -0.87
C PHE A 129 1.32 0.10 0.51
N LEU A 130 2.32 0.97 0.57
CA LEU A 130 2.92 1.41 1.84
C LEU A 130 2.09 2.50 2.56
N SER A 131 1.46 3.40 1.81
CA SER A 131 0.74 4.58 2.31
C SER A 131 -0.65 4.25 2.87
N TRP A 132 -1.43 3.40 2.19
CA TRP A 132 -2.83 3.12 2.56
C TRP A 132 -3.03 2.60 4.00
N PRO A 133 -2.23 1.64 4.52
CA PRO A 133 -2.36 1.20 5.91
C PRO A 133 -2.19 2.34 6.91
N ILE A 134 -1.30 3.28 6.61
CA ILE A 134 -0.99 4.42 7.48
C ILE A 134 -2.12 5.44 7.42
N VAL A 135 -2.72 5.66 6.25
CA VAL A 135 -3.93 6.50 6.10
C VAL A 135 -5.08 5.93 6.93
N LEU A 136 -5.34 4.62 6.84
CA LEU A 136 -6.40 3.96 7.62
C LEU A 136 -6.15 4.04 9.12
N PHE A 137 -4.91 3.82 9.55
CA PHE A 137 -4.52 3.98 10.95
C PHE A 137 -4.74 5.42 11.43
N LEU A 138 -4.30 6.43 10.67
CA LEU A 138 -4.47 7.84 11.03
C LEU A 138 -5.94 8.24 11.09
N GLN A 139 -6.76 7.71 10.18
CA GLN A 139 -8.21 7.91 10.17
C GLN A 139 -8.88 7.34 11.42
N ASP A 140 -8.55 6.10 11.79
CA ASP A 140 -9.04 5.48 13.02
C ASP A 140 -8.56 6.22 14.26
N LEU A 141 -7.31 6.68 14.28
CA LEU A 141 -6.76 7.48 15.37
C LEU A 141 -7.49 8.84 15.50
N ALA A 142 -7.79 9.49 14.38
CA ALA A 142 -8.55 10.73 14.36
C ALA A 142 -9.99 10.54 14.88
N ALA A 143 -10.64 9.45 14.48
CA ALA A 143 -11.96 9.12 14.99
C ALA A 143 -11.91 8.81 16.50
N LEU A 144 -11.03 7.91 16.93
CA LEU A 144 -10.88 7.50 18.34
C LEU A 144 -10.56 8.67 19.26
N SER A 145 -9.70 9.60 18.83
CA SER A 145 -9.30 10.74 19.64
C SER A 145 -10.35 11.83 19.77
N THR A 146 -11.42 11.81 18.96
CA THR A 146 -12.39 12.91 18.89
C THR A 146 -13.79 12.53 19.39
N ILE A 147 -13.99 11.28 19.80
CA ILE A 147 -15.22 10.78 20.42
C ILE A 147 -15.26 11.18 21.89
N LYS A 148 -16.45 11.58 22.38
CA LYS A 148 -16.68 11.85 23.81
C LYS A 148 -16.50 10.56 24.63
N ARG A 149 -15.75 10.63 25.73
CA ARG A 149 -15.36 9.49 26.59
C ARG A 149 -16.53 8.57 26.99
N ASP A 150 -17.71 9.14 27.26
CA ASP A 150 -18.90 8.39 27.69
C ASP A 150 -19.52 7.51 26.57
N ALA A 151 -19.15 7.74 25.31
CA ALA A 151 -19.70 7.04 24.15
C ALA A 151 -18.87 5.82 23.73
N LEU A 152 -17.62 5.72 24.20
CA LEU A 152 -16.68 4.64 23.89
C LEU A 152 -16.73 3.54 24.94
N GLY A 153 -17.94 3.14 25.34
CA GLY A 153 -18.15 2.06 26.31
C GLY A 153 -17.35 0.82 25.91
N SER A 154 -16.25 0.57 26.64
CA SER A 154 -15.29 -0.53 26.47
C SER A 154 -15.05 -0.97 25.01
N ALA A 155 -14.57 -0.07 24.15
CA ALA A 155 -14.07 -0.50 22.84
C ALA A 155 -12.95 -1.55 23.05
N SER A 156 -13.17 -2.77 22.56
CA SER A 156 -12.21 -3.85 22.62
C SER A 156 -11.07 -3.55 21.66
N VAL A 157 -9.84 -3.50 22.17
CA VAL A 157 -8.63 -3.30 21.34
C VAL A 157 -8.52 -4.40 20.28
N LEU A 158 -8.90 -5.64 20.61
CA LEU A 158 -8.85 -6.74 19.66
C LEU A 158 -9.82 -6.56 18.50
N ASP A 159 -11.04 -6.07 18.77
CA ASP A 159 -12.02 -5.78 17.71
C ASP A 159 -11.55 -4.63 16.83
N LEU A 160 -10.92 -3.62 17.43
CA LEU A 160 -10.33 -2.49 16.72
C LEU A 160 -9.20 -2.96 15.78
N ILE A 161 -8.29 -3.78 16.28
CA ILE A 161 -7.18 -4.33 15.49
C ILE A 161 -7.71 -5.25 14.39
N HIS A 162 -8.59 -6.18 14.73
CA HIS A 162 -9.16 -7.13 13.77
C HIS A 162 -9.82 -6.40 12.59
N SER A 163 -10.70 -5.44 12.89
CA SER A 163 -11.38 -4.70 11.84
C SER A 163 -10.44 -3.78 11.03
N LEU A 164 -9.39 -3.21 11.64
CA LEU A 164 -8.37 -2.46 10.90
C LEU A 164 -7.57 -3.37 9.96
N LEU A 165 -7.19 -4.57 10.42
CA LEU A 165 -6.47 -5.55 9.58
C LEU A 165 -7.29 -5.95 8.36
N VAL A 166 -8.59 -6.25 8.53
CA VAL A 166 -9.47 -6.59 7.40
C VAL A 166 -9.52 -5.45 6.38
N GLN A 167 -9.61 -4.20 6.83
CA GLN A 167 -9.59 -3.04 5.93
C GLN A 167 -8.25 -2.89 5.19
N ILE A 168 -7.13 -3.12 5.89
CA ILE A 168 -5.78 -3.10 5.29
C ILE A 168 -5.67 -4.17 4.20
N PHE A 169 -6.09 -5.41 4.47
CA PHE A 169 -6.07 -6.49 3.48
C PHE A 169 -6.95 -6.18 2.26
N GLY A 170 -8.12 -5.55 2.47
CA GLY A 170 -8.97 -5.09 1.38
C GLY A 170 -8.28 -4.07 0.47
N HIS A 171 -7.60 -3.08 1.05
CA HIS A 171 -6.84 -2.08 0.28
C HIS A 171 -5.61 -2.68 -0.41
N TYR A 172 -4.90 -3.61 0.24
CA TYR A 172 -3.80 -4.34 -0.40
C TYR A 172 -4.27 -5.13 -1.61
N PHE A 173 -5.36 -5.87 -1.46
CA PHE A 173 -5.92 -6.64 -2.56
C PHE A 173 -6.31 -5.73 -3.72
N TRP A 174 -6.94 -4.58 -3.42
CA TRP A 174 -7.28 -3.58 -4.44
C TRP A 174 -6.04 -3.04 -5.17
N VAL A 175 -5.02 -2.58 -4.45
CA VAL A 175 -3.77 -2.06 -5.05
C VAL A 175 -3.08 -3.11 -5.90
N ILE A 176 -2.99 -4.35 -5.40
CA ILE A 176 -2.38 -5.47 -6.12
C ILE A 176 -3.19 -5.83 -7.36
N ALA A 177 -4.52 -5.84 -7.29
CA ALA A 177 -5.37 -6.13 -8.43
C ALA A 177 -5.17 -5.10 -9.55
N LEU A 178 -5.11 -3.80 -9.22
CA LEU A 178 -4.82 -2.76 -10.20
C LEU A 178 -3.41 -2.88 -10.78
N LEU A 179 -2.40 -3.17 -9.96
CA LEU A 179 -1.03 -3.38 -10.41
C LEU A 179 -0.94 -4.57 -11.38
N VAL A 180 -1.42 -5.74 -10.97
CA VAL A 180 -1.39 -6.95 -11.80
C VAL A 180 -2.17 -6.74 -13.08
N GLY A 181 -3.35 -6.12 -13.01
CA GLY A 181 -4.12 -5.75 -14.19
C GLY A 181 -3.34 -4.85 -15.15
N ALA A 182 -2.58 -3.88 -14.63
CA ALA A 182 -1.83 -2.93 -15.47
C ALA A 182 -0.69 -3.60 -16.24
N LEU A 183 -0.21 -4.75 -15.75
CA LEU A 183 0.86 -5.54 -16.36
C LEU A 183 0.34 -6.60 -17.36
N ILE A 184 -0.97 -6.80 -17.47
CA ILE A 184 -1.56 -7.83 -18.34
C ILE A 184 -1.90 -7.20 -19.70
N PRO A 185 -1.30 -7.65 -20.81
CA PRO A 185 -1.58 -7.11 -22.13
C PRO A 185 -3.02 -7.33 -22.62
N SER A 186 -3.62 -8.48 -22.28
CA SER A 186 -4.93 -8.90 -22.79
C SER A 186 -6.11 -8.29 -22.03
N THR A 187 -7.32 -8.49 -22.57
CA THR A 187 -8.61 -8.09 -21.97
C THR A 187 -8.82 -8.65 -20.55
N TYR A 188 -8.08 -9.69 -20.15
CA TYR A 188 -8.12 -10.24 -18.79
C TYR A 188 -7.78 -9.18 -17.72
N ARG A 189 -7.09 -8.09 -18.06
CA ARG A 189 -6.85 -6.96 -17.16
C ARG A 189 -8.12 -6.42 -16.51
N TRP A 190 -9.24 -6.41 -17.24
CA TRP A 190 -10.54 -5.93 -16.73
C TRP A 190 -11.15 -6.87 -15.70
N GLY A 191 -10.78 -8.16 -15.72
CA GLY A 191 -11.12 -9.10 -14.66
C GLY A 191 -10.53 -8.69 -13.33
N TYR A 192 -9.22 -8.37 -13.30
CA TYR A 192 -8.55 -7.86 -12.11
C TYR A 192 -9.13 -6.53 -11.63
N TRP A 193 -9.40 -5.60 -12.56
CA TRP A 193 -10.06 -4.34 -12.23
C TRP A 193 -11.44 -4.56 -11.58
N THR A 194 -12.25 -5.47 -12.12
CA THR A 194 -13.61 -5.77 -11.61
C THR A 194 -13.58 -6.43 -10.24
N ILE A 195 -12.68 -7.42 -10.05
CA ILE A 195 -12.51 -8.09 -8.74
C ILE A 195 -11.99 -7.08 -7.71
N GLY A 196 -11.04 -6.21 -8.11
CA GLY A 196 -10.56 -5.11 -7.29
C GLY A 196 -11.68 -4.13 -6.90
N ALA A 197 -12.53 -3.74 -7.86
CA ALA A 197 -13.67 -2.86 -7.63
C ALA A 197 -14.69 -3.46 -6.66
N PHE A 198 -15.04 -4.74 -6.84
CA PHE A 198 -15.92 -5.45 -5.91
C PHE A 198 -15.31 -5.52 -4.50
N THR A 199 -14.03 -5.88 -4.40
CA THR A 199 -13.32 -5.93 -3.11
C THR A 199 -13.29 -4.56 -2.44
N MET A 200 -13.07 -3.49 -3.21
CA MET A 200 -13.06 -2.14 -2.68
C MET A 200 -14.45 -1.71 -2.20
N LEU A 201 -15.52 -2.03 -2.94
CA LEU A 201 -16.89 -1.75 -2.52
C LEU A 201 -17.24 -2.40 -1.17
N VAL A 202 -16.86 -3.67 -0.99
CA VAL A 202 -17.05 -4.37 0.29
C VAL A 202 -16.21 -3.74 1.39
N THR A 203 -14.95 -3.43 1.09
CA THR A 203 -14.00 -2.84 2.06
C THR A 203 -14.46 -1.45 2.51
N GLU A 204 -14.94 -0.59 1.61
CA GLU A 204 -15.52 0.70 1.96
C GLU A 204 -16.79 0.55 2.81
N GLY A 205 -17.62 -0.45 2.52
CA GLY A 205 -18.76 -0.81 3.37
C GLY A 205 -18.31 -1.12 4.81
N LEU A 206 -17.22 -1.87 4.98
CA LEU A 206 -16.64 -2.18 6.29
C LEU A 206 -16.03 -0.95 6.97
N VAL A 207 -15.32 -0.09 6.22
CA VAL A 207 -14.78 1.18 6.71
C VAL A 207 -15.92 2.06 7.23
N LEU A 208 -16.97 2.26 6.44
CA LEU A 208 -18.12 3.08 6.80
C LEU A 208 -18.89 2.50 7.98
N GLN A 209 -19.12 1.18 8.00
CA GLN A 209 -19.77 0.52 9.12
C GLN A 209 -18.98 0.74 10.43
N ARG A 210 -17.66 0.53 10.40
CA ARG A 210 -16.79 0.77 11.56
C ARG A 210 -16.87 2.22 12.00
N GLN A 211 -16.72 3.15 11.06
CA GLN A 211 -16.67 4.59 11.36
C GLN A 211 -18.00 5.08 11.93
N VAL A 212 -19.14 4.66 11.39
CA VAL A 212 -20.47 5.11 11.85
C VAL A 212 -20.94 4.37 13.11
N GLN A 213 -20.76 3.05 13.18
CA GLN A 213 -21.34 2.24 14.27
C GLN A 213 -20.39 2.08 15.45
N ALA A 214 -19.14 1.67 15.20
CA ALA A 214 -18.17 1.40 16.26
C ALA A 214 -17.51 2.69 16.77
N LEU A 215 -17.10 3.57 15.85
CA LEU A 215 -16.41 4.82 16.18
C LEU A 215 -17.37 6.02 16.25
N ARG A 216 -18.65 5.85 15.92
CA ARG A 216 -19.67 6.91 16.04
C ARG A 216 -19.24 8.25 15.41
N THR A 217 -18.46 8.18 14.33
CA THR A 217 -17.93 9.32 13.58
C THR A 217 -19.09 10.14 13.00
N ARG A 218 -19.08 11.45 13.21
CA ARG A 218 -20.20 12.37 12.87
C ARG A 218 -19.70 13.70 12.31
N GLY A 219 -20.62 14.44 11.70
CA GLY A 219 -20.37 15.81 11.23
C GLY A 219 -19.26 15.88 10.17
N ILE A 220 -18.35 16.83 10.33
CA ILE A 220 -17.29 17.11 9.35
C ILE A 220 -16.40 15.88 9.06
N TYR A 221 -16.15 15.01 10.04
CA TYR A 221 -15.34 13.81 9.85
C TYR A 221 -16.01 12.80 8.92
N LEU A 222 -17.31 12.62 9.06
CA LEU A 222 -18.07 11.73 8.18
C LEU A 222 -18.11 12.29 6.76
N ILE A 223 -18.20 13.62 6.60
CA ILE A 223 -18.12 14.27 5.28
C ILE A 223 -16.75 14.03 4.64
N LEU A 224 -15.66 14.20 5.41
CA LEU A 224 -14.30 13.94 4.93
C LEU A 224 -14.11 12.46 4.56
N LEU A 225 -14.66 11.54 5.35
CA LEU A 225 -14.63 10.10 5.05
C LEU A 225 -15.41 9.77 3.77
N MET A 226 -16.61 10.30 3.62
CA MET A 226 -17.43 10.09 2.41
C MET A 226 -16.74 10.65 1.17
N PHE A 227 -16.12 11.83 1.29
CA PHE A 227 -15.30 12.40 0.23
C PHE A 227 -14.13 11.48 -0.12
N MET A 228 -13.50 10.87 0.88
CA MET A 228 -12.43 9.90 0.65
C MET A 228 -12.86 8.65 -0.11
N CYS A 229 -14.01 8.06 0.26
CA CYS A 229 -14.56 6.94 -0.50
C CYS A 229 -14.79 7.34 -1.97
N LEU A 230 -15.35 8.53 -2.24
CA LEU A 230 -15.54 9.01 -3.62
C LEU A 230 -14.22 9.19 -4.38
N ILE A 231 -13.17 9.66 -3.70
CA ILE A 231 -11.84 9.83 -4.31
C ILE A 231 -11.21 8.48 -4.69
N VAL A 232 -11.41 7.43 -3.89
CA VAL A 232 -10.94 6.07 -4.25
C VAL A 232 -11.54 5.60 -5.57
N TRP A 233 -12.82 5.86 -5.83
CA TRP A 233 -13.43 5.56 -7.13
C TRP A 233 -12.84 6.37 -8.29
N CYS A 234 -12.30 7.56 -8.02
CA CYS A 234 -11.55 8.32 -9.01
C CYS A 234 -10.23 7.62 -9.40
N TYR A 235 -9.59 6.84 -8.51
CA TYR A 235 -8.42 6.02 -8.89
C TYR A 235 -8.82 4.90 -9.85
N PHE A 236 -9.97 4.27 -9.65
CA PHE A 236 -10.50 3.27 -10.59
C PHE A 236 -10.77 3.87 -11.97
N ILE A 237 -11.34 5.08 -12.01
CA ILE A 237 -11.59 5.81 -13.25
C ILE A 237 -10.26 6.17 -13.92
N ALA A 238 -9.31 6.73 -13.17
CA ALA A 238 -7.98 7.07 -13.67
C ALA A 238 -7.31 5.84 -14.31
N TRP A 239 -7.36 4.70 -13.62
CA TRP A 239 -6.83 3.43 -14.12
C TRP A 239 -7.52 2.97 -15.40
N ALA A 240 -8.85 3.00 -15.41
CA ALA A 240 -9.66 2.56 -16.53
C ALA A 240 -9.42 3.41 -17.78
N VAL A 241 -9.16 4.72 -17.64
CA VAL A 241 -8.88 5.58 -18.80
C VAL A 241 -7.40 5.62 -19.19
N SER A 242 -6.47 5.25 -18.30
CA SER A 242 -5.03 5.26 -18.57
C SER A 242 -4.50 3.86 -18.89
N GLU A 243 -4.10 3.05 -17.91
CA GLU A 243 -3.51 1.73 -18.19
C GLU A 243 -4.52 0.75 -18.79
N GLY A 244 -5.77 0.76 -18.35
CA GLY A 244 -6.80 -0.15 -18.86
C GLY A 244 -7.20 0.18 -20.29
N GLY A 245 -7.76 1.37 -20.48
CA GLY A 245 -8.39 1.80 -21.73
C GLY A 245 -7.47 2.51 -22.71
N ASN A 246 -6.24 2.84 -22.31
CA ASN A 246 -5.27 3.60 -23.10
C ASN A 246 -5.86 4.88 -23.76
N LYS A 247 -6.76 5.59 -23.07
CA LYS A 247 -7.43 6.80 -23.58
C LYS A 247 -6.64 8.08 -23.28
N ILE A 248 -5.92 8.12 -22.17
CA ILE A 248 -5.08 9.28 -21.80
C ILE A 248 -3.60 8.93 -21.87
N GLN A 249 -2.76 9.87 -22.31
CA GLN A 249 -1.30 9.67 -22.41
C GLN A 249 -0.66 9.55 -21.03
N PRO A 250 0.53 8.93 -20.90
CA PRO A 250 1.25 8.83 -19.62
C PRO A 250 1.45 10.18 -18.90
N ASP A 251 1.61 11.28 -19.65
CA ASP A 251 1.66 12.63 -19.05
C ASP A 251 0.35 13.02 -18.37
N SER A 252 -0.79 12.76 -19.00
CA SER A 252 -2.11 13.04 -18.44
C SER A 252 -2.46 12.09 -17.28
N GLU A 253 -2.02 10.84 -17.36
CA GLU A 253 -2.07 9.87 -16.26
C GLU A 253 -1.30 10.39 -15.04
N ALA A 254 -0.08 10.88 -15.23
CA ALA A 254 0.75 11.45 -14.17
C ALA A 254 0.09 12.67 -13.50
N VAL A 255 -0.60 13.52 -14.28
CA VAL A 255 -1.39 14.64 -13.74
C VAL A 255 -2.59 14.13 -12.94
N PHE A 256 -3.35 13.19 -13.49
CA PHE A 256 -4.55 12.67 -12.83
C PHE A 256 -4.21 12.02 -11.49
N TYR A 257 -3.31 11.02 -11.48
CA TYR A 257 -2.88 10.38 -10.24
C TYR A 257 -2.18 11.36 -9.29
N GLY A 258 -1.36 12.28 -9.80
CA GLY A 258 -0.72 13.31 -8.99
C GLY A 258 -1.71 14.15 -8.19
N ILE A 259 -2.83 14.55 -8.79
CA ILE A 259 -3.86 15.31 -8.09
C ILE A 259 -4.55 14.43 -7.03
N LEU A 260 -4.88 13.18 -7.37
CA LEU A 260 -5.51 12.26 -6.42
C LEU A 260 -4.59 12.00 -5.22
N ASP A 261 -3.31 11.73 -5.46
CA ASP A 261 -2.31 11.46 -4.42
C ASP A 261 -2.08 12.69 -3.53
N LEU A 262 -2.08 13.90 -4.08
CA LEU A 262 -2.01 15.12 -3.26
C LEU A 262 -3.26 15.27 -2.37
N VAL A 263 -4.45 14.90 -2.85
CA VAL A 263 -5.67 14.95 -2.03
C VAL A 263 -5.62 13.89 -0.92
N VAL A 264 -5.27 12.65 -1.25
CA VAL A 264 -5.31 11.50 -0.34
C VAL A 264 -4.14 11.45 0.62
N PHE A 265 -2.92 11.70 0.15
CA PHE A 265 -1.69 11.47 0.91
C PHE A 265 -1.05 12.76 1.44
N ALA A 266 -1.44 13.93 0.93
CA ALA A 266 -0.99 15.22 1.48
C ALA A 266 -2.11 15.94 2.25
N ILE A 267 -3.20 16.33 1.58
CA ILE A 267 -4.23 17.20 2.16
C ILE A 267 -4.96 16.51 3.31
N TYR A 268 -5.43 15.29 3.11
CA TYR A 268 -6.23 14.60 4.12
C TYR A 268 -5.48 14.24 5.40
N PRO A 269 -4.27 13.64 5.37
CA PRO A 269 -3.48 13.44 6.57
C PRO A 269 -3.17 14.76 7.30
N SER A 270 -2.94 15.85 6.56
CA SER A 270 -2.74 17.18 7.15
C SER A 270 -3.99 17.64 7.93
N ILE A 271 -5.18 17.48 7.36
CA ILE A 271 -6.45 17.82 8.00
C ILE A 271 -6.66 16.94 9.24
N LEU A 272 -6.45 15.62 9.15
CA LEU A 272 -6.63 14.70 10.27
C LEU A 272 -5.69 15.03 11.43
N VAL A 273 -4.41 15.29 11.17
CA VAL A 273 -3.46 15.69 12.22
C VAL A 273 -3.81 17.04 12.83
N TRP A 274 -4.20 18.02 12.02
CA TRP A 274 -4.66 19.30 12.54
C TRP A 274 -5.84 19.12 13.50
N ILE A 275 -6.80 18.28 13.12
CA ILE A 275 -7.96 17.97 13.95
C ILE A 275 -7.55 17.28 15.26
N ILE A 276 -6.71 16.24 15.21
CA ILE A 276 -6.20 15.55 16.41
C ILE A 276 -5.48 16.55 17.33
N THR A 277 -4.72 17.48 16.76
CA THR A 277 -3.97 18.47 17.54
C THR A 277 -4.88 19.47 18.26
N VAL A 278 -6.00 19.86 17.63
CA VAL A 278 -6.92 20.87 18.18
C VAL A 278 -7.97 20.26 19.11
N ARG A 279 -8.45 19.04 18.82
CA ARG A 279 -9.61 18.42 19.50
C ARG A 279 -9.34 17.04 20.07
N GLY A 280 -8.16 16.46 19.84
CA GLY A 280 -7.86 15.09 20.18
C GLY A 280 -7.57 14.90 21.67
N GLU A 281 -8.26 13.95 22.26
CA GLU A 281 -7.95 13.40 23.57
C GLU A 281 -7.45 11.95 23.42
N TRP A 282 -6.62 11.50 24.35
CA TRP A 282 -6.15 10.12 24.33
C TRP A 282 -7.32 9.16 24.55
N PRO A 283 -7.58 8.19 23.65
CA PRO A 283 -8.62 7.19 23.85
C PRO A 283 -8.28 6.23 25.00
N GLU A 284 -9.28 5.89 25.81
CA GLU A 284 -9.19 4.83 26.81
C GLU A 284 -9.51 3.48 26.17
N PHE A 285 -8.72 2.46 26.51
CA PHE A 285 -8.79 1.15 25.88
C PHE A 285 -9.01 0.06 26.93
N SER A 286 -9.81 -0.95 26.57
CA SER A 286 -9.92 -2.19 27.34
C SER A 286 -9.42 -3.37 26.49
N LEU A 287 -8.60 -4.24 27.09
CA LEU A 287 -7.98 -5.36 26.37
C LEU A 287 -8.99 -6.40 25.87
N ARG A 288 -10.11 -6.60 26.58
CA ARG A 288 -11.09 -7.67 26.27
C ARG A 288 -12.55 -7.22 26.20
N GLY A 289 -12.85 -5.92 26.30
CA GLY A 289 -14.23 -5.44 26.39
C GLY A 289 -14.87 -5.85 27.72
N GLY A 290 -14.97 -4.93 28.66
CA GLY A 290 -15.63 -5.18 29.94
C GLY A 290 -15.63 -3.92 30.78
N THR A 291 -16.76 -3.61 31.40
CA THR A 291 -16.92 -2.48 32.32
C THR A 291 -15.89 -2.59 33.45
N SER A 292 -14.85 -1.76 33.39
CA SER A 292 -13.98 -1.47 34.53
C SER A 292 -14.78 -0.66 35.54
N GLY A 293 -15.59 -1.36 36.33
CA GLY A 293 -16.50 -0.77 37.31
C GLY A 293 -17.05 -1.84 38.26
N ALA A 294 -16.19 -2.66 38.85
CA ALA A 294 -16.60 -3.57 39.94
C ALA A 294 -15.48 -3.99 40.92
N TYR A 295 -14.23 -3.54 40.75
CA TYR A 295 -13.16 -3.87 41.69
C TYR A 295 -12.28 -2.65 42.00
N ALA A 296 -12.91 -1.57 42.45
CA ALA A 296 -12.26 -0.56 43.28
C ALA A 296 -12.69 -0.83 44.71
N GLY A 297 -12.00 -1.76 45.37
CA GLY A 297 -12.19 -2.13 46.75
C GLY A 297 -10.86 -2.60 47.30
N ASP A 298 -9.92 -1.66 47.47
CA ASP A 298 -8.73 -1.87 48.29
C ASP A 298 -9.17 -2.10 49.74
N ALA A 299 -9.49 -3.34 50.08
CA ALA A 299 -9.48 -3.84 51.43
C ALA A 299 -8.18 -4.64 51.61
N PRO A 300 -7.33 -4.32 52.61
CA PRO A 300 -6.06 -5.01 52.79
C PRO A 300 -6.32 -6.47 53.15
N LEU A 301 -5.69 -7.38 52.39
CA LEU A 301 -5.66 -8.81 52.66
C LEU A 301 -5.14 -9.09 54.09
N PRO A 302 -5.91 -9.75 54.98
CA PRO A 302 -5.34 -10.26 56.21
C PRO A 302 -4.71 -11.64 55.92
N LEU A 303 -3.40 -11.71 56.10
CA LEU A 303 -2.68 -12.96 56.30
C LEU A 303 -3.16 -13.66 57.58
N GLY A 304 -3.45 -14.97 57.50
CA GLY A 304 -3.16 -15.92 58.59
C GLY A 304 -4.33 -16.73 59.18
N GLY A 305 -4.27 -18.05 58.97
CA GLY A 305 -4.32 -19.01 60.09
C GLY A 305 -5.66 -19.69 60.47
N LYS A 306 -5.67 -21.02 60.25
CA LYS A 306 -6.32 -22.09 61.05
C LYS A 306 -7.86 -22.23 61.09
N GLY A 307 -8.34 -23.23 60.34
CA GLY A 307 -8.92 -24.50 60.86
C GLY A 307 -10.22 -24.50 61.67
N ALA A 308 -11.28 -25.11 61.10
CA ALA A 308 -12.26 -26.04 61.69
C ALA A 308 -13.51 -26.06 60.76
N ALA A 309 -13.79 -27.12 59.98
CA ALA A 309 -14.26 -28.47 60.30
C ALA A 309 -15.79 -28.62 60.49
N ALA A 310 -16.30 -29.71 59.89
CA ALA A 310 -17.61 -30.38 60.02
C ALA A 310 -18.72 -29.87 59.08
N ARG A 311 -19.52 -30.71 58.39
CA ARG A 311 -19.79 -32.17 58.25
C ARG A 311 -20.86 -32.26 57.12
N SER A 312 -21.23 -33.34 56.43
CA SER A 312 -20.89 -34.77 56.35
C SER A 312 -21.58 -35.33 55.08
N ASP A 313 -21.26 -36.58 54.76
CA ASP A 313 -22.00 -37.53 53.91
C ASP A 313 -21.72 -37.46 52.40
N SER A 314 -21.32 -38.52 51.70
CA SER A 314 -21.26 -39.95 52.04
C SER A 314 -20.55 -40.74 50.92
N ALA A 315 -20.03 -41.91 51.29
CA ALA A 315 -19.81 -43.10 50.48
C ALA A 315 -18.69 -43.13 49.41
N VAL A 316 -17.72 -43.99 49.74
CA VAL A 316 -16.65 -44.57 48.92
C VAL A 316 -17.21 -45.44 47.79
N HIS A 317 -16.76 -45.23 46.55
CA HIS A 317 -16.41 -46.33 45.64
C HIS A 317 -15.46 -45.83 44.55
N ASN A 318 -14.28 -46.44 44.46
CA ASN A 318 -13.34 -46.28 43.35
C ASN A 318 -13.31 -47.61 42.60
N PRO A 319 -13.47 -47.61 41.28
CA PRO A 319 -12.70 -48.56 40.49
C PRO A 319 -12.01 -47.91 39.27
N GLU A 320 -10.72 -48.22 39.20
CA GLU A 320 -9.95 -48.56 38.01
C GLU A 320 -10.16 -47.79 36.69
N ILE A 321 -9.12 -47.03 36.37
CA ILE A 321 -8.79 -46.55 35.03
C ILE A 321 -8.61 -47.75 34.10
N THR A 322 -9.56 -47.93 33.17
CA THR A 322 -9.41 -48.81 32.01
C THR A 322 -9.26 -47.96 30.76
N THR A 323 -8.06 -48.01 30.16
CA THR A 323 -7.74 -47.41 28.87
C THR A 323 -8.44 -48.18 27.75
N HIS A 324 -9.48 -47.58 27.16
CA HIS A 324 -10.08 -48.12 25.94
C HIS A 324 -9.27 -47.71 24.71
N ARG A 325 -8.60 -48.71 24.15
CA ARG A 325 -8.02 -48.77 22.80
C ARG A 325 -9.14 -49.07 21.80
N ALA A 326 -9.30 -48.22 20.79
CA ALA A 326 -10.03 -48.51 19.55
C ALA A 326 -9.24 -47.86 18.41
N SER A 327 -8.45 -48.63 17.67
CA SER A 327 -8.81 -49.34 16.42
C SER A 327 -8.70 -48.43 15.21
N THR A 328 -7.52 -48.47 14.61
CA THR A 328 -7.14 -47.93 13.30
C THR A 328 -7.67 -48.83 12.18
N SER A 329 -8.45 -48.27 11.26
CA SER A 329 -8.66 -48.81 9.91
C SER A 329 -9.30 -47.75 9.04
N ASP A 330 -8.47 -47.06 8.25
CA ASP A 330 -8.70 -46.64 6.86
C ASP A 330 -7.65 -45.56 6.49
N GLU A 331 -6.38 -45.96 6.41
CA GLU A 331 -5.36 -45.20 5.71
C GLU A 331 -5.35 -45.65 4.24
N LEU A 332 -5.83 -44.76 3.36
CA LEU A 332 -5.58 -44.85 1.93
C LEU A 332 -4.08 -44.71 1.67
N HIS A 333 -3.44 -45.81 1.28
CA HIS A 333 -2.07 -45.84 0.80
C HIS A 333 -1.90 -44.90 -0.39
N TYR A 334 -1.16 -43.79 -0.20
CA TYR A 334 -0.48 -43.10 -1.29
C TYR A 334 0.98 -43.54 -1.28
N GLU A 335 1.35 -44.33 -2.28
CA GLU A 335 2.72 -44.76 -2.51
C GLU A 335 3.56 -43.53 -2.85
N LYS A 336 4.53 -43.21 -1.99
CA LYS A 336 5.47 -42.12 -2.18
C LYS A 336 6.44 -42.52 -3.30
N THR A 337 6.22 -42.04 -4.51
CA THR A 337 7.23 -42.11 -5.56
C THR A 337 8.37 -41.15 -5.21
N ASP A 338 9.58 -41.69 -5.08
CA ASP A 338 10.79 -40.92 -4.83
C ASP A 338 11.05 -39.99 -6.03
N GLY A 339 10.86 -38.68 -5.82
CA GLY A 339 11.24 -37.64 -6.76
C GLY A 339 12.75 -37.35 -6.71
N PRO A 340 13.37 -36.91 -7.82
CA PRO A 340 14.81 -36.76 -7.91
C PRO A 340 15.34 -35.62 -7.00
N ASN A 341 16.39 -35.92 -6.24
CA ASN A 341 17.02 -35.04 -5.25
C ASN A 341 17.88 -33.90 -5.84
N SER A 342 17.70 -33.51 -7.12
CA SER A 342 18.37 -32.31 -7.66
C SER A 342 17.72 -31.76 -8.93
N ILE A 343 17.83 -30.43 -9.10
CA ILE A 343 17.41 -29.66 -10.28
C ILE A 343 18.34 -29.96 -11.46
N ARG A 344 18.41 -31.21 -11.92
CA ARG A 344 19.06 -31.63 -13.16
C ARG A 344 18.36 -32.78 -13.89
N ASP A 345 17.33 -33.39 -13.30
CA ASP A 345 16.60 -34.52 -13.90
C ASP A 345 15.14 -34.24 -14.31
N SER A 346 14.67 -32.99 -14.22
CA SER A 346 13.42 -32.60 -14.87
C SER A 346 13.69 -32.32 -16.35
N GLY A 347 13.47 -33.32 -17.20
CA GLY A 347 13.78 -33.35 -18.64
C GLY A 347 13.02 -32.34 -19.53
N GLU A 348 12.96 -31.06 -19.16
CA GLU A 348 12.45 -29.98 -20.00
C GLU A 348 13.32 -28.73 -19.86
N THR A 349 14.37 -28.64 -20.67
CA THR A 349 14.86 -27.42 -21.36
C THR A 349 16.17 -27.74 -22.10
N GLN A 350 16.07 -28.31 -23.31
CA GLN A 350 17.19 -28.27 -24.24
C GLN A 350 17.16 -26.93 -24.98
N VAL A 351 18.08 -26.05 -24.59
CA VAL A 351 18.48 -24.89 -25.41
C VAL A 351 19.41 -25.41 -26.52
N PRO A 352 19.13 -25.17 -27.81
CA PRO A 352 20.07 -25.59 -28.85
C PRO A 352 21.34 -24.74 -28.80
N ARG A 353 22.44 -25.35 -28.33
CA ARG A 353 23.80 -24.88 -28.59
C ARG A 353 24.21 -25.42 -29.95
N ASN A 354 24.09 -24.61 -31.00
CA ASN A 354 24.86 -24.86 -32.21
C ASN A 354 26.21 -24.17 -32.14
N SER A 355 27.17 -24.96 -32.58
CA SER A 355 28.59 -24.95 -32.30
C SER A 355 29.38 -24.34 -33.47
N ILE A 356 30.69 -24.20 -33.22
CA ILE A 356 31.77 -24.15 -34.22
C ILE A 356 32.05 -22.77 -34.83
N ALA A 357 32.84 -21.96 -34.10
CA ALA A 357 33.78 -21.04 -34.73
C ALA A 357 35.01 -21.83 -35.16
N ALA A 358 35.00 -22.32 -36.40
CA ALA A 358 36.20 -22.79 -37.09
C ALA A 358 36.62 -21.73 -38.10
N ARG A 359 37.89 -21.39 -38.02
CA ARG A 359 38.67 -20.47 -38.83
C ARG A 359 38.78 -20.97 -40.27
N THR A 360 38.50 -20.11 -41.26
CA THR A 360 39.12 -20.12 -42.60
C THR A 360 38.93 -18.77 -43.29
N GLU A 361 40.04 -18.22 -43.79
CA GLU A 361 40.18 -16.99 -44.58
C GLU A 361 39.52 -17.14 -45.97
N PRO A 362 39.22 -16.04 -46.69
CA PRO A 362 39.15 -16.07 -48.13
C PRO A 362 40.35 -15.35 -48.77
N GLU A 363 40.99 -16.06 -49.68
CA GLU A 363 41.95 -15.59 -50.68
C GLU A 363 41.36 -14.44 -51.51
N THR A 364 42.21 -13.46 -51.82
CA THR A 364 41.95 -12.41 -52.82
C THR A 364 43.04 -12.47 -53.89
N GLU A 365 42.76 -13.17 -54.98
CA GLU A 365 43.29 -13.04 -56.35
C GLU A 365 42.13 -13.54 -57.23
N ASP A 366 41.72 -12.98 -58.36
CA ASP A 366 42.37 -12.14 -59.36
C ASP A 366 41.22 -11.62 -60.27
N GLU A 367 41.20 -10.34 -60.63
CA GLU A 367 40.41 -9.89 -61.79
C GLU A 367 41.20 -8.82 -62.56
N SER A 368 41.87 -9.30 -63.61
CA SER A 368 42.50 -8.50 -64.65
C SER A 368 41.52 -8.29 -65.81
N ALA A 369 41.14 -7.04 -66.07
CA ALA A 369 40.87 -6.46 -67.39
C ALA A 369 40.74 -4.94 -67.29
#